data_AF-A0A1X4JMH1-F1
#
_entry.id   AF-A0A1X4JMH1-F1
#
_cell.length_a   1.000
_cell.length_b   1.000
_cell.length_c   1.000
_cell.angle_alpha   90.00
_cell.angle_beta   90.00
_cell.angle_gamma   90.00
#
_symmetry.space_group_name_H-M   'P 1'
#
loop_
_entity.id
_entity.type
_entity.pdbx_description
1 polymer ?
#
loop_
_entity_poly.entity_id
_entity_poly.type
_entity_poly.pdbx_seq_one_letter_code
_entity_poly.pdbx_strand_id
1 'polypeptide(L)'
;MAEKYQKSVGQVVLRWLMQRGVVALAKSTKPERMRENVDIFYFVLDDGYMDKIEELDTKESAFFDHHDPEMVEWFVERIGLIMPIERVNGIRRFNERNINQINFAKTMREAGLSIKTLKDYVTLVFEDDPTTIPTRKDILGEAINTLNEKVKEIVDARDYLQWKIDNYDSHMIESENKL
;
A
#
# COMPACT_ATOMS: atom_id res chain seq x y z
N MET A 1 -31.16 -7.34 2.49
CA MET A 1 -30.88 -6.48 3.67
C MET A 1 -31.34 -5.04 3.49
N ALA A 2 -31.05 -4.38 2.37
CA ALA A 2 -31.39 -2.98 2.13
C ALA A 2 -32.91 -2.66 1.98
N GLU A 3 -33.72 -3.67 1.61
CA GLU A 3 -35.18 -3.55 1.46
C GLU A 3 -35.91 -3.18 2.76
N LYS A 4 -35.41 -3.61 3.94
CA LYS A 4 -36.04 -3.30 5.24
C LYS A 4 -36.11 -1.80 5.52
N TYR A 5 -35.11 -1.05 5.07
CA TYR A 5 -35.01 0.39 5.26
C TYR A 5 -35.45 1.19 4.03
N GLN A 6 -35.82 0.53 2.93
CA GLN A 6 -36.06 1.14 1.61
C GLN A 6 -34.89 2.03 1.16
N LYS A 7 -33.65 1.65 1.51
CA LYS A 7 -32.42 2.36 1.15
C LYS A 7 -31.61 1.56 0.14
N SER A 8 -30.73 2.23 -0.59
CA SER A 8 -29.82 1.54 -1.51
C SER A 8 -28.71 0.80 -0.75
N VAL A 9 -28.10 -0.23 -1.36
CA VAL A 9 -26.96 -0.96 -0.75
C VAL A 9 -25.82 0.00 -0.40
N GLY A 10 -25.55 0.99 -1.26
CA GLY A 10 -24.53 2.00 -1.01
C GLY A 10 -24.83 2.83 0.24
N GLN A 11 -26.09 3.23 0.46
CA GLN A 11 -26.50 3.95 1.67
C GLN A 11 -26.31 3.12 2.93
N VAL A 12 -26.65 1.82 2.88
CA VAL A 12 -26.48 0.91 4.01
C VAL A 12 -25.00 0.75 4.36
N VAL A 13 -24.13 0.55 3.37
CA VAL A 13 -22.67 0.42 3.58
C VAL A 13 -22.08 1.72 4.15
N LEU A 14 -22.42 2.87 3.57
CA LEU A 14 -21.94 4.17 4.06
C LEU A 14 -22.43 4.44 5.49
N ARG A 15 -23.69 4.11 5.80
CA ARG A 15 -24.22 4.27 7.15
C ARG A 15 -23.52 3.36 8.15
N TRP A 16 -23.28 2.10 7.77
CA TRP A 16 -22.57 1.14 8.62
C TRP A 16 -21.14 1.62 8.96
N LEU A 17 -20.39 2.11 7.96
CA LEU A 17 -19.05 2.68 8.19
C LEU A 17 -19.08 3.88 9.16
N MET A 18 -20.00 4.82 8.92
CA MET A 18 -20.13 6.01 9.77
C MET A 18 -20.54 5.66 11.21
N GLN A 19 -21.43 4.68 11.41
CA GLN A 19 -21.82 4.21 12.75
C GLN A 19 -20.68 3.54 13.52
N ARG A 20 -19.72 2.92 12.82
CA ARG A 20 -18.49 2.37 13.43
C ARG A 20 -17.42 3.43 13.71
N GLY A 21 -17.70 4.71 13.43
CA GLY A 21 -16.73 5.79 13.55
C GLY A 21 -15.72 5.87 12.40
N VAL A 22 -15.93 5.11 11.31
CA VAL A 22 -15.08 5.16 10.12
C VAL A 22 -15.61 6.25 9.18
N VAL A 23 -14.83 7.30 8.98
CA VAL A 23 -15.20 8.41 8.09
C VAL A 23 -15.16 7.94 6.64
N ALA A 24 -16.31 7.93 5.98
CA ALA A 24 -16.44 7.55 4.57
C ALA A 24 -16.50 8.79 3.65
N LEU A 25 -15.62 8.85 2.65
CA LEU A 25 -15.60 9.92 1.64
C LEU A 25 -16.30 9.47 0.35
N ALA A 26 -17.62 9.69 0.26
CA ALA A 26 -18.42 9.30 -0.90
C ALA A 26 -18.62 10.46 -1.89
N LYS A 27 -17.78 10.56 -2.93
CA LYS A 27 -17.93 11.52 -4.03
C LYS A 27 -18.85 10.97 -5.12
N SER A 28 -19.73 11.81 -5.68
CA SER A 28 -20.54 11.49 -6.85
C SER A 28 -20.79 12.74 -7.71
N THR A 29 -20.98 12.55 -9.01
CA THR A 29 -21.44 13.59 -9.96
C THR A 29 -22.92 13.42 -10.34
N LYS A 30 -23.56 12.31 -9.95
CA LYS A 30 -24.98 12.03 -10.22
C LYS A 30 -25.86 12.62 -9.10
N PRO A 31 -26.82 13.52 -9.38
CA PRO A 31 -27.64 14.19 -8.37
C PRO A 31 -28.43 13.24 -7.45
N GLU A 32 -28.89 12.11 -7.97
CA GLU A 32 -29.64 11.10 -7.22
C GLU A 32 -28.74 10.45 -6.17
N ARG A 33 -27.50 10.11 -6.56
CA ARG A 33 -26.49 9.51 -5.67
C ARG A 33 -25.96 10.50 -4.64
N MET A 34 -25.86 11.79 -4.98
CA MET A 34 -25.51 12.82 -3.99
C MET A 34 -26.57 12.91 -2.90
N ARG A 35 -27.86 12.87 -3.28
CA ARG A 35 -28.98 12.82 -2.33
C ARG A 35 -28.91 11.57 -1.46
N GLU A 36 -28.70 10.39 -2.06
CA GLU A 36 -28.51 9.14 -1.32
C GLU A 36 -27.36 9.20 -0.30
N ASN A 37 -26.20 9.75 -0.69
CA ASN A 37 -25.02 9.85 0.16
C ASN A 37 -25.24 10.76 1.37
N VAL A 38 -26.04 11.82 1.23
CA VAL A 38 -26.42 12.71 2.35
C VAL A 38 -27.49 12.06 3.21
N ASP A 39 -28.40 11.32 2.59
CA ASP A 39 -29.55 10.71 3.27
C ASP A 39 -29.17 9.62 4.29
N ILE A 40 -27.90 9.17 4.28
CA ILE A 40 -27.35 8.27 5.30
C ILE A 40 -27.41 8.85 6.72
N PHE A 41 -27.48 10.17 6.88
CA PHE A 41 -27.53 10.78 8.21
C PHE A 41 -28.92 10.69 8.86
N TYR A 42 -29.98 10.39 8.09
CA TYR A 42 -31.36 10.40 8.56
C TYR A 42 -31.93 9.03 8.93
N PHE A 43 -31.12 7.97 8.94
CA PHE A 43 -31.53 6.66 9.44
C PHE A 43 -30.42 6.00 10.25
N VAL A 44 -30.77 4.99 11.05
CA VAL A 44 -29.87 4.23 11.91
C VAL A 44 -30.05 2.75 11.59
N LEU A 45 -28.95 2.00 11.46
CA LEU A 45 -28.96 0.55 11.40
C LEU A 45 -29.04 -0.01 12.82
N ASP A 46 -29.94 -0.97 13.02
CA ASP A 46 -30.05 -1.68 14.30
C ASP A 46 -28.86 -2.60 14.55
N ASP A 47 -28.58 -2.90 15.82
CA ASP A 47 -27.40 -3.68 16.24
C ASP A 47 -27.36 -5.05 15.55
N GLY A 48 -28.51 -5.71 15.40
CA GLY A 48 -28.57 -7.00 14.71
C GLY A 48 -28.24 -6.93 13.21
N TYR A 49 -28.38 -5.76 12.57
CA TYR A 49 -27.90 -5.52 11.21
C TYR A 49 -26.41 -5.13 11.18
N MET A 50 -25.94 -4.41 12.20
CA MET A 50 -24.52 -4.10 12.35
C MET A 50 -23.71 -5.40 12.47
N ASP A 51 -24.15 -6.33 13.31
CA ASP A 51 -23.53 -7.63 13.55
C ASP A 51 -23.53 -8.51 12.30
N LYS A 52 -24.66 -8.57 11.58
CA LYS A 52 -24.77 -9.36 10.34
C LYS A 52 -23.85 -8.88 9.22
N ILE A 53 -23.55 -7.59 9.15
CA ILE A 53 -22.60 -7.06 8.17
C ILE A 53 -21.17 -7.36 8.62
N GLU A 54 -20.90 -7.37 9.92
CA GLU A 54 -19.61 -7.77 10.48
C GLU A 54 -19.31 -9.26 10.23
N GLU A 55 -20.31 -10.14 10.31
CA GLU A 55 -20.17 -11.56 9.96
C GLU A 55 -19.79 -11.82 8.49
N LEU A 56 -19.94 -10.83 7.60
CA LEU A 56 -19.50 -10.94 6.20
C LEU A 56 -18.00 -10.68 6.02
N ASP A 57 -17.29 -10.24 7.07
CA ASP A 57 -15.84 -10.09 7.03
C ASP A 57 -15.18 -11.47 6.96
N THR A 58 -14.57 -11.78 5.82
CA THR A 58 -13.84 -13.04 5.62
C THR A 58 -12.54 -13.07 6.42
N LYS A 59 -12.15 -11.96 7.07
CA LYS A 59 -10.85 -11.75 7.73
C LYS A 59 -9.65 -11.93 6.82
N GLU A 60 -9.90 -11.96 5.52
CA GLU A 60 -8.89 -11.95 4.48
C GLU A 60 -8.82 -10.53 3.93
N SER A 61 -7.59 -10.05 3.73
CA SER A 61 -7.38 -8.74 3.14
C SER A 61 -7.98 -8.70 1.74
N ALA A 62 -8.83 -7.71 1.45
CA ALA A 62 -9.27 -7.42 0.08
C ALA A 62 -8.11 -6.94 -0.83
N PHE A 63 -6.95 -6.68 -0.23
CA PHE A 63 -5.67 -6.45 -0.90
C PHE A 63 -4.81 -7.72 -0.87
N PHE A 64 -4.00 -7.91 -1.91
CA PHE A 64 -3.21 -9.12 -2.12
C PHE A 64 -2.21 -9.40 -1.00
N ASP A 65 -2.02 -10.67 -0.65
CA ASP A 65 -0.94 -11.10 0.24
C ASP A 65 0.40 -11.07 -0.53
N HIS A 66 1.36 -10.31 -0.02
CA HIS A 66 2.70 -10.19 -0.59
C HIS A 66 3.60 -11.42 -0.35
N HIS A 67 3.12 -12.39 0.43
CA HIS A 67 3.83 -13.61 0.75
C HIS A 67 3.35 -14.84 -0.03
N ASP A 68 2.25 -14.72 -0.79
CA ASP A 68 1.73 -15.80 -1.63
C ASP A 68 2.57 -15.95 -2.92
N PRO A 69 3.19 -17.11 -3.19
CA PRO A 69 3.97 -17.37 -4.40
C PRO A 69 3.20 -17.16 -5.71
N GLU A 70 1.90 -17.47 -5.77
CA GLU A 70 1.08 -17.27 -6.98
C GLU A 70 0.76 -15.77 -7.20
N MET A 71 0.59 -15.01 -6.12
CA MET A 71 0.41 -13.56 -6.21
C MET A 71 1.71 -12.83 -6.51
N VAL A 72 2.85 -13.31 -6.00
CA VAL A 72 4.17 -12.84 -6.42
C VAL A 72 4.33 -13.08 -7.92
N GLU A 73 3.98 -14.27 -8.41
CA GLU A 73 4.00 -14.61 -9.84
C GLU A 73 3.12 -13.68 -10.69
N TRP A 74 1.86 -13.47 -10.28
CA TRP A 74 0.95 -12.55 -10.98
C TRP A 74 1.46 -11.09 -10.96
N PHE A 75 1.93 -10.61 -9.81
CA PHE A 75 2.41 -9.24 -9.64
C PHE A 75 3.70 -9.00 -10.44
N VAL A 76 4.57 -9.99 -10.46
CA VAL A 76 5.85 -9.97 -11.17
C VAL A 76 5.67 -10.03 -12.70
N GLU A 77 4.85 -10.96 -13.19
CA GLU A 77 4.62 -11.16 -14.63
C GLU A 77 3.76 -10.05 -15.23
N ARG A 78 2.80 -9.50 -14.47
CA ARG A 78 1.90 -8.44 -14.95
C ARG A 78 2.54 -7.05 -14.96
N ILE A 79 3.50 -6.80 -14.08
CA ILE A 79 4.17 -5.49 -13.95
C ILE A 79 5.43 -5.42 -14.83
N GLY A 80 6.04 -6.56 -15.15
CA GLY A 80 7.23 -6.66 -16.01
C GLY A 80 8.53 -6.41 -15.25
N LEU A 81 8.58 -6.77 -13.97
CA LEU A 81 9.78 -6.63 -13.12
C LEU A 81 10.71 -7.85 -13.17
N ILE A 82 10.23 -8.99 -13.69
CA ILE A 82 11.05 -10.18 -13.93
C ILE A 82 10.78 -10.66 -15.34
N MET A 83 11.87 -10.96 -16.05
CA MET A 83 11.85 -11.47 -17.42
C MET A 83 11.22 -12.86 -17.49
N PRO A 84 10.72 -13.28 -18.66
CA PRO A 84 10.15 -14.62 -18.84
C PRO A 84 11.10 -15.71 -18.32
N ILE A 85 10.60 -16.54 -17.40
CA ILE A 85 11.36 -17.63 -16.79
C ILE A 85 11.21 -18.88 -17.67
N GLU A 86 12.33 -19.54 -17.98
CA GLU A 86 12.33 -20.79 -18.73
C GLU A 86 11.49 -21.86 -18.01
N ARG A 87 10.69 -22.62 -18.76
CA ARG A 87 9.91 -23.73 -18.20
C ARG A 87 10.49 -25.07 -18.67
N VAL A 88 10.72 -25.98 -17.73
CA VAL A 88 11.13 -27.36 -17.98
C VAL A 88 10.04 -28.27 -17.45
N ASN A 89 9.42 -29.07 -18.32
CA ASN A 89 8.27 -29.93 -17.99
C ASN A 89 7.09 -29.18 -17.34
N GLY A 90 6.85 -27.95 -17.79
CA GLY A 90 5.78 -27.07 -17.27
C GLY A 90 6.14 -26.34 -15.97
N ILE A 91 7.24 -26.70 -15.31
CA ILE A 91 7.73 -26.08 -14.07
C ILE A 91 8.73 -24.96 -14.41
N ARG A 92 8.58 -23.78 -13.81
CA ARG A 92 9.55 -22.68 -13.96
C ARG A 92 10.92 -23.08 -13.39
N ARG A 93 11.96 -22.93 -14.20
CA ARG A 93 13.36 -23.14 -13.82
C ARG A 93 14.01 -21.78 -13.59
N PHE A 94 14.15 -21.39 -12.32
CA PHE A 94 14.85 -20.17 -11.95
C PHE A 94 16.36 -20.36 -12.07
N ASN A 95 17.01 -19.48 -12.83
CA ASN A 95 18.46 -19.38 -12.86
C ASN A 95 18.96 -18.25 -11.93
N GLU A 96 20.27 -18.14 -11.76
CA GLU A 96 20.89 -17.14 -10.89
C GLU A 96 20.50 -15.70 -11.26
N ARG A 97 20.38 -15.40 -12.56
CA ARG A 97 19.93 -14.09 -13.04
C ARG A 97 18.50 -13.79 -12.58
N ASN A 98 17.60 -14.76 -12.63
CA ASN A 98 16.23 -14.60 -12.14
C ASN A 98 16.20 -14.35 -10.63
N ILE A 99 16.97 -15.12 -9.87
CA ILE A 99 17.05 -14.99 -8.41
C ILE A 99 17.57 -13.59 -8.03
N ASN A 100 18.61 -13.12 -8.71
CA ASN A 100 19.16 -11.78 -8.48
C ASN A 100 18.17 -10.66 -8.82
N GLN A 101 17.36 -10.81 -9.87
CA GLN A 101 16.30 -9.86 -10.20
C GLN A 101 15.18 -9.85 -9.14
N ILE A 102 14.77 -11.02 -8.65
CA ILE A 102 13.79 -11.14 -7.56
C ILE A 102 14.30 -10.42 -6.32
N ASN A 103 15.55 -10.70 -5.92
CA ASN A 103 16.16 -10.09 -4.75
C ASN A 103 16.29 -8.58 -4.90
N PHE A 104 16.70 -8.10 -6.07
CA PHE A 104 16.77 -6.68 -6.36
C PHE A 104 15.40 -6.01 -6.26
N ALA A 105 14.38 -6.54 -6.95
CA ALA A 105 13.04 -6.00 -6.95
C ALA A 105 12.44 -5.98 -5.53
N LYS A 106 12.59 -7.07 -4.79
CA LYS A 106 12.16 -7.18 -3.39
C LYS A 106 12.81 -6.12 -2.51
N THR A 107 14.14 -6.09 -2.48
CA THR A 107 14.92 -5.17 -1.64
C THR A 107 14.55 -3.71 -1.90
N MET A 108 14.45 -3.32 -3.18
CA MET A 108 14.14 -1.94 -3.53
C MET A 108 12.69 -1.56 -3.22
N ARG A 109 11.75 -2.49 -3.36
CA ARG A 109 10.35 -2.27 -2.98
C ARG A 109 10.18 -2.13 -1.48
N GLU A 110 10.88 -2.95 -0.69
CA GLU A 110 10.92 -2.83 0.78
C GLU A 110 11.52 -1.49 1.22
N ALA A 111 12.54 -0.99 0.52
CA ALA A 111 13.10 0.36 0.73
C ALA A 111 12.17 1.50 0.24
N GLY A 112 11.00 1.15 -0.31
CA GLY A 112 9.97 2.09 -0.75
C GLY A 112 10.30 2.82 -2.05
N LEU A 113 11.14 2.25 -2.93
CA LEU A 113 11.36 2.79 -4.28
C LEU A 113 10.17 2.48 -5.18
N SER A 114 9.94 3.37 -6.16
CA SER A 114 8.80 3.26 -7.07
C SER A 114 8.95 2.04 -8.00
N ILE A 115 7.84 1.34 -8.25
CA ILE A 115 7.79 0.24 -9.22
C ILE A 115 8.25 0.69 -10.61
N LYS A 116 7.93 1.95 -10.97
CA LYS A 116 8.31 2.54 -12.26
C LYS A 116 9.83 2.59 -12.42
N THR A 117 10.55 3.13 -11.43
CA THR A 117 12.02 3.21 -11.43
C THR A 117 12.66 1.83 -11.61
N LEU A 118 12.13 0.81 -10.93
CA LEU A 118 12.62 -0.56 -11.03
C LEU A 118 12.35 -1.17 -12.40
N LYS A 119 11.16 -0.92 -12.96
CA LYS A 119 10.79 -1.39 -14.30
C LYS A 119 11.68 -0.76 -15.37
N ASP A 120 11.92 0.54 -15.29
CA ASP A 120 12.77 1.27 -16.24
C ASP A 120 14.19 0.70 -16.21
N TYR A 121 14.75 0.47 -15.02
CA TYR A 121 16.05 -0.17 -14.87
C TYR A 121 16.10 -1.61 -15.42
N VAL A 122 15.15 -2.48 -15.02
CA VAL A 122 15.13 -3.89 -15.43
C VAL A 122 14.96 -4.01 -16.95
N THR A 123 14.18 -3.13 -17.57
CA THR A 123 14.01 -3.10 -19.03
C THR A 123 15.34 -2.84 -19.74
N LEU A 124 16.10 -1.84 -19.31
CA LEU A 124 17.41 -1.52 -19.89
C LEU A 124 18.46 -2.62 -19.65
N VAL A 125 18.35 -3.35 -18.54
CA VAL A 125 19.20 -4.52 -18.26
C VAL A 125 18.84 -5.71 -19.16
N PHE A 126 17.56 -5.83 -19.57
CA PHE A 126 17.12 -6.88 -20.47
C PHE A 126 17.57 -6.67 -21.91
N GLU A 127 17.61 -5.41 -22.38
CA GLU A 127 18.08 -5.05 -23.72
C GLU A 127 19.53 -5.52 -23.96
N ASP A 128 20.31 -5.74 -22.90
CA ASP A 128 21.71 -6.21 -22.93
C ASP A 128 22.63 -5.35 -23.82
N ASP A 129 22.23 -4.11 -24.06
CA ASP A 129 22.96 -3.14 -24.89
C ASP A 129 23.94 -2.32 -24.02
N PRO A 130 25.26 -2.40 -24.25
CA PRO A 130 26.25 -1.63 -23.50
C PRO A 130 26.04 -0.11 -23.54
N THR A 131 25.36 0.42 -24.57
CA THR A 131 25.09 1.86 -24.70
C THR A 131 24.13 2.38 -23.63
N THR A 132 23.33 1.51 -23.00
CA THR A 132 22.38 1.89 -21.94
C THR A 132 23.01 1.93 -20.55
N ILE A 133 24.29 1.56 -20.40
CA ILE A 133 25.00 1.56 -19.11
C ILE A 133 24.98 2.94 -18.41
N PRO A 134 25.24 4.07 -19.09
CA PRO A 134 25.14 5.39 -18.47
C PRO A 134 23.74 5.65 -17.89
N THR A 135 22.70 5.43 -18.68
CA THR A 135 21.30 5.60 -18.24
C THR A 135 20.94 4.70 -17.07
N ARG A 136 21.41 3.44 -17.08
CA ARG A 136 21.24 2.51 -15.94
C ARG A 136 21.88 3.05 -14.67
N LYS A 137 23.08 3.64 -14.76
CA LYS A 137 23.75 4.27 -13.62
C LYS A 137 23.00 5.50 -13.12
N ASP A 138 22.46 6.32 -14.02
CA ASP A 138 21.69 7.51 -13.64
C ASP A 138 20.44 7.12 -12.85
N ILE A 139 19.67 6.12 -13.31
CA ILE A 139 18.49 5.60 -12.61
C ILE A 139 18.85 5.12 -11.19
N LEU A 140 19.96 4.38 -11.06
CA LEU A 140 20.42 3.91 -9.75
C LEU A 140 20.93 5.05 -8.87
N GLY A 141 21.59 6.06 -9.44
CA GLY A 141 22.02 7.27 -8.73
C GLY A 141 20.86 8.07 -8.18
N GLU A 142 19.81 8.27 -8.97
CA GLU A 142 18.56 8.91 -8.51
C GLU A 142 17.89 8.10 -7.39
N ALA A 143 17.82 6.78 -7.54
CA ALA A 143 17.28 5.90 -6.51
C ALA A 143 18.06 6.01 -5.19
N ILE A 144 19.39 6.06 -5.25
CA ILE A 144 20.25 6.27 -4.08
C ILE A 144 19.95 7.64 -3.42
N ASN A 145 19.82 8.70 -4.21
CA ASN A 145 19.49 10.03 -3.67
C ASN A 145 18.15 10.02 -2.91
N THR A 146 17.11 9.42 -3.50
CA THR A 146 15.80 9.27 -2.84
C THR A 146 15.91 8.48 -1.54
N LEU A 147 16.69 7.41 -1.51
CA LEU A 147 16.88 6.62 -0.28
C LEU A 147 17.65 7.42 0.78
N ASN A 148 18.67 8.18 0.39
CA ASN A 148 19.42 9.03 1.32
C ASN A 148 18.56 10.11 1.97
N GLU A 149 17.65 10.73 1.20
CA GLU A 149 16.70 11.71 1.75
C GLU A 149 15.79 11.07 2.81
N LYS A 150 15.23 9.89 2.53
CA LYS A 150 14.42 9.14 3.52
C LYS A 150 15.22 8.75 4.75
N VAL A 151 16.45 8.27 4.57
CA VAL A 151 17.33 7.91 5.70
C VAL A 151 17.56 9.15 6.57
N LYS A 152 17.80 10.31 5.97
CA LYS A 152 17.96 11.57 6.71
C LYS A 152 16.72 11.91 7.53
N GLU A 153 15.52 11.87 6.94
CA GLU A 153 14.27 12.16 7.66
C GLU A 153 14.07 11.22 8.86
N ILE A 154 14.33 9.93 8.69
CA ILE A 154 14.22 8.93 9.75
C ILE A 154 15.25 9.19 10.86
N VAL A 155 16.47 9.54 10.48
CA VAL A 155 17.55 9.89 11.43
C VAL A 155 17.19 11.14 12.21
N ASP A 156 16.71 12.20 11.56
CA ASP A 156 16.30 13.44 12.22
C ASP A 156 15.15 13.18 13.23
N ALA A 157 14.16 12.37 12.85
CA ALA A 157 13.07 11.97 13.73
C ALA A 157 13.56 11.14 14.93
N ARG A 158 14.47 10.18 14.70
CA ARG A 158 15.09 9.38 15.76
C ARG A 158 15.85 10.28 16.73
N ASP A 159 16.65 11.21 16.23
CA ASP A 159 17.48 12.09 17.05
C ASP A 159 16.61 13.03 17.89
N TYR A 160 15.48 13.50 17.35
CA TYR A 160 14.49 14.25 18.11
C TYR A 160 13.84 13.42 19.23
N LEU A 161 13.47 12.16 18.95
CA LEU A 161 12.95 11.24 19.97
C LEU A 161 14.01 10.94 21.05
N GLN A 162 15.26 10.77 20.66
CA GLN A 162 16.36 10.57 21.61
C GLN A 162 16.55 11.80 22.50
N TRP A 163 16.56 13.00 21.93
CA TRP A 163 16.61 14.24 22.70
C TRP A 163 15.44 14.35 23.69
N LYS A 164 14.23 13.97 23.29
CA LYS A 164 13.07 13.93 24.21
C LYS A 164 13.30 12.97 25.38
N ILE A 165 13.83 11.78 25.11
CA ILE A 165 14.13 10.79 26.15
C ILE A 165 15.18 11.36 27.13
N ASP A 166 16.25 11.95 26.61
CA ASP A 166 17.36 12.48 27.42
C ASP A 166 16.93 13.65 28.32
N ASN A 167 15.90 14.40 27.92
CA ASN A 167 15.41 15.60 28.61
C ASN A 167 14.03 15.41 29.26
N TYR A 168 13.54 14.17 29.34
CA TYR A 168 12.17 13.87 29.78
C TYR A 168 11.92 14.32 31.23
N ASP A 169 12.78 13.87 32.14
CA ASP A 169 12.62 14.10 33.59
C ASP A 169 12.87 15.56 34.02
N SER A 170 13.65 16.32 33.23
CA SER A 170 14.09 17.68 33.60
C SER A 170 13.27 18.80 32.98
N HIS A 171 12.71 18.61 31.77
CA HIS A 171 12.04 19.69 31.03
C HIS A 171 10.63 19.30 30.51
N MET A 172 10.36 18.01 30.27
CA MET A 172 9.08 17.58 29.68
C MET A 172 7.97 17.38 30.72
N ILE A 173 8.27 16.87 31.92
CA ILE A 173 7.25 16.67 32.98
C ILE A 173 6.54 17.99 33.34
N GLU A 174 7.26 19.12 33.42
CA GLU A 174 6.65 20.42 33.71
C GLU A 174 5.79 20.98 32.57
N SER A 175 6.09 20.63 31.33
CA SER A 175 5.37 21.10 30.15
C SER A 175 4.18 20.21 29.79
N GLU A 176 4.24 18.90 30.08
CA GLU A 176 3.11 17.98 29.95
C GLU A 176 2.07 18.15 31.07
N ASN A 177 2.48 18.52 32.29
CA ASN A 177 1.55 18.87 33.38
C ASN A 177 0.72 20.15 33.11
N LYS A 178 0.98 20.87 32.00
CA LYS A 178 0.24 22.06 31.57
C LYS A 178 -0.67 21.82 30.36
N LEU A 179 -0.71 20.60 29.82
CA LEU A 179 -1.65 20.14 28.79
C LEU A 179 -2.89 19.50 29.45
#